data_AF-C7MFX0-F1
#
_entry.id   AF-C7MFX0-F1
#
_cell.length_a   1.000
_cell.length_b   1.000
_cell.length_c   1.000
_cell.angle_alpha   90.00
_cell.angle_beta   90.00
_cell.angle_gamma   90.00
#
_symmetry.space_group_name_H-M   'P 1'
#
loop_
_entity.id
_entity.type
_entity.pdbx_description
1 polymer ?
#
loop_
_entity_poly.entity_id
_entity_poly.type
_entity_poly.pdbx_seq_one_letter_code
_entity_poly.pdbx_strand_id
1 'polypeptide(L)'
;MTSRRQFRSTPALLARRGVLLSGPALLLAGCGLLPGGDDAAPTDGTTAEDADDAAAEGSVEDAADDVDDAQAVEDADEQAPGAASTQAVLDITVVEVEDEIVAGGLMQRLEGSETLRHPFAEVTVTSTALLDSLTAEQYTALTGEEVPPADGTGEDGDEPVPATTLLPGTMKKFLLAAWESTDAQWVPEPRSGPSTTLHIAYGGNDDIRVTSVQSGDTERSGIVLAVVDATPDPRAVTLRASIEDGAQDISLVDGSIVSTVAPRLYTGDYAVEVSDAGVFETEIEDEYGTAPMQVRGTVESALLTSFLYPDSTATWGGMLKWADEDEVFVVVQLDWEKNYSSNITELGEVVLELPDGTELTPEQDPVRIFSHHGSHTATFTVPAHLETATVRITPRYQKALDSDFDETHDPLTATLTFT
;
A
#
# COMPACT_ATOMS: atom_id res chain seq x y z
N MET A 1 54.71 24.38 8.55
CA MET A 1 54.69 23.60 9.81
C MET A 1 53.28 23.64 10.38
N THR A 2 52.61 22.48 10.35
CA THR A 2 51.48 22.00 11.17
C THR A 2 50.45 22.96 11.75
N SER A 3 49.18 22.76 11.37
CA SER A 3 48.19 22.19 12.32
C SER A 3 47.10 21.42 11.56
N ARG A 4 47.14 20.08 11.68
CA ARG A 4 46.08 19.15 11.27
C ARG A 4 45.02 19.13 12.36
N ARG A 5 43.76 19.45 12.04
CA ARG A 5 42.63 19.04 12.88
C ARG A 5 42.19 17.63 12.44
N GLN A 6 42.33 16.70 13.38
CA GLN A 6 41.82 15.34 13.31
C GLN A 6 40.30 15.38 13.53
N PHE A 7 39.52 14.91 12.56
CA PHE A 7 38.15 14.45 12.84
C PHE A 7 38.23 13.01 13.33
N ARG A 8 37.66 12.78 14.51
CA ARG A 8 37.58 11.48 15.17
C ARG A 8 36.67 10.55 14.37
N SER A 9 37.23 9.46 13.87
CA SER A 9 36.50 8.27 13.45
C SER A 9 36.26 7.36 14.64
N THR A 10 35.03 6.89 14.88
CA THR A 10 34.60 5.52 15.28
C THR A 10 33.17 5.56 15.88
N PRO A 11 32.41 4.45 15.87
CA PRO A 11 32.13 3.52 14.76
C PRO A 11 30.61 3.29 14.58
N ALA A 12 30.18 2.89 13.38
CA ALA A 12 28.85 2.34 13.18
C ALA A 12 28.72 1.00 13.93
N LEU A 13 27.92 0.98 15.00
CA LEU A 13 27.48 -0.23 15.67
C LEU A 13 26.31 -0.81 14.88
N LEU A 14 26.61 -1.66 13.91
CA LEU A 14 25.69 -2.66 13.36
C LEU A 14 25.39 -3.67 14.47
N ALA A 15 24.34 -3.42 15.25
CA ALA A 15 23.79 -4.40 16.17
C ALA A 15 22.80 -5.30 15.41
N ARG A 16 23.33 -6.41 14.89
CA ARG A 16 22.55 -7.63 14.61
C ARG A 16 21.80 -8.01 15.88
N ARG A 17 20.47 -8.03 15.86
CA ARG A 17 19.67 -8.66 16.91
C ARG A 17 19.16 -10.00 16.42
N GLY A 18 19.88 -11.05 16.81
CA GLY A 18 19.30 -12.36 16.99
C GLY A 18 18.68 -12.48 18.39
N VAL A 19 17.56 -13.20 18.44
CA VAL A 19 17.12 -14.14 19.48
C VAL A 19 17.27 -13.71 20.95
N LEU A 20 16.14 -13.63 21.67
CA LEU A 20 16.04 -14.13 23.04
C LEU A 20 14.58 -14.39 23.45
N LEU A 21 14.26 -15.69 23.57
CA LEU A 21 13.18 -16.26 24.39
C LEU A 21 13.38 -15.89 25.87
N SER A 22 12.29 -15.52 26.57
CA SER A 22 11.91 -16.08 27.87
C SER A 22 10.62 -15.41 28.40
N GLY A 23 9.52 -16.17 28.53
CA GLY A 23 8.48 -15.87 29.53
C GLY A 23 8.94 -16.26 30.95
N PRO A 24 8.05 -16.41 31.95
CA PRO A 24 6.62 -16.10 32.00
C PRO A 24 6.23 -15.23 33.23
N ALA A 25 5.03 -14.63 33.22
CA ALA A 25 4.36 -14.20 34.44
C ALA A 25 2.86 -14.52 34.37
N LEU A 26 2.52 -15.65 34.98
CA LEU A 26 1.19 -16.01 35.46
C LEU A 26 0.53 -14.86 36.23
N LEU A 27 -0.75 -14.59 35.98
CA LEU A 27 -1.70 -14.21 37.03
C LEU A 27 -3.12 -14.69 36.69
N LEU A 28 -3.49 -15.78 37.35
CA LEU A 28 -4.85 -16.25 37.59
C LEU A 28 -5.57 -15.32 38.58
N ALA A 29 -6.76 -14.84 38.21
CA ALA A 29 -7.92 -14.58 39.08
C ALA A 29 -9.11 -14.33 38.12
N GLY A 30 -10.25 -15.02 38.14
CA GLY A 30 -10.93 -15.74 39.21
C GLY A 30 -12.18 -14.97 39.65
N CYS A 31 -13.36 -15.56 39.33
CA CYS A 31 -14.68 -15.42 39.97
C CYS A 31 -15.73 -14.46 39.36
N GLY A 32 -16.89 -15.04 38.99
CA GLY A 32 -18.22 -14.38 39.04
C GLY A 32 -19.24 -14.84 37.98
N LEU A 33 -19.83 -16.03 38.06
CA LEU A 33 -21.24 -16.28 38.48
C LEU A 33 -22.36 -15.59 37.65
N LEU A 34 -22.99 -16.37 36.75
CA LEU A 34 -24.38 -16.27 36.22
C LEU A 34 -25.42 -16.54 37.35
N PRO A 35 -26.78 -16.34 37.24
CA PRO A 35 -27.63 -16.56 36.05
C PRO A 35 -28.97 -15.76 35.86
N GLY A 36 -29.62 -15.95 34.69
CA GLY A 36 -31.03 -16.39 34.58
C GLY A 36 -32.13 -15.42 34.14
N GLY A 37 -32.93 -15.82 33.13
CA GLY A 37 -34.28 -15.28 32.87
C GLY A 37 -34.89 -15.62 31.49
N ASP A 38 -35.76 -16.64 31.46
CA ASP A 38 -36.51 -17.20 30.32
C ASP A 38 -37.65 -16.33 29.73
N ASP A 39 -38.22 -16.86 28.64
CA ASP A 39 -39.59 -16.79 28.11
C ASP A 39 -39.94 -15.73 27.03
N ALA A 40 -40.19 -16.20 25.80
CA ALA A 40 -41.56 -16.49 25.32
C ALA A 40 -41.65 -16.63 23.78
N ALA A 41 -42.18 -17.76 23.31
CA ALA A 41 -42.82 -17.91 21.99
C ALA A 41 -44.20 -17.20 21.97
N PRO A 42 -44.82 -16.94 20.79
CA PRO A 42 -45.76 -17.91 20.17
C PRO A 42 -45.74 -17.90 18.61
N THR A 43 -45.72 -19.04 17.92
CA THR A 43 -46.84 -19.83 17.33
C THR A 43 -47.95 -19.09 16.57
N ASP A 44 -48.12 -19.43 15.28
CA ASP A 44 -49.36 -19.77 14.55
C ASP A 44 -48.98 -19.97 13.07
N GLY A 45 -49.50 -20.91 12.27
CA GLY A 45 -50.53 -21.92 12.44
C GLY A 45 -50.75 -22.68 11.11
N THR A 46 -51.17 -23.94 11.26
CA THR A 46 -52.25 -24.64 10.53
C THR A 46 -52.18 -25.01 9.03
N THR A 47 -52.27 -26.35 8.81
CA THR A 47 -53.21 -27.12 7.93
C THR A 47 -53.01 -27.06 6.40
N ALA A 48 -53.26 -28.09 5.56
CA ALA A 48 -53.99 -29.37 5.61
C ALA A 48 -53.39 -30.32 4.52
N GLU A 49 -53.20 -31.62 4.75
CA GLU A 49 -54.04 -32.77 4.33
C GLU A 49 -54.29 -32.98 2.82
N ASP A 50 -53.84 -34.14 2.32
CA ASP A 50 -54.51 -35.11 1.42
C ASP A 50 -53.42 -35.85 0.59
N ALA A 51 -53.52 -37.09 0.14
CA ALA A 51 -54.20 -38.35 0.44
C ALA A 51 -53.75 -39.32 -0.69
N ASP A 52 -54.07 -40.61 -0.53
CA ASP A 52 -53.97 -41.72 -1.51
C ASP A 52 -52.64 -42.46 -1.69
N ASP A 53 -52.63 -43.75 -2.02
CA ASP A 53 -53.18 -44.99 -1.43
C ASP A 53 -52.55 -46.14 -2.25
N ALA A 54 -52.34 -47.25 -1.57
CA ALA A 54 -52.31 -48.65 -2.00
C ALA A 54 -51.59 -49.14 -3.30
N ALA A 55 -50.69 -50.09 -3.01
CA ALA A 55 -50.67 -51.48 -3.51
C ALA A 55 -49.87 -51.83 -4.79
N ALA A 56 -48.93 -52.76 -4.64
CA ALA A 56 -49.07 -54.11 -5.17
C ALA A 56 -48.03 -55.08 -4.57
N GLU A 57 -48.51 -56.29 -4.32
CA GLU A 57 -47.88 -57.43 -3.65
C GLU A 57 -46.85 -58.19 -4.51
N GLY A 58 -46.07 -59.03 -3.82
CA GLY A 58 -45.45 -60.25 -4.35
C GLY A 58 -44.03 -60.42 -3.82
N SER A 59 -43.58 -61.54 -3.26
CA SER A 59 -44.16 -62.87 -3.07
C SER A 59 -43.09 -63.69 -2.30
N VAL A 60 -43.52 -64.52 -1.32
CA VAL A 60 -42.92 -65.77 -0.74
C VAL A 60 -41.40 -65.86 -0.48
N GLU A 61 -40.97 -66.01 0.77
CA GLU A 61 -40.79 -67.28 1.56
C GLU A 61 -39.63 -68.18 1.09
N ASP A 62 -38.60 -68.33 1.94
CA ASP A 62 -38.17 -69.56 2.66
C ASP A 62 -36.76 -69.29 3.26
N ALA A 63 -36.56 -69.35 4.58
CA ALA A 63 -36.15 -70.53 5.37
C ALA A 63 -34.79 -71.12 4.92
N ALA A 64 -33.82 -71.45 5.77
CA ALA A 64 -33.66 -71.50 7.22
C ALA A 64 -32.15 -71.78 7.49
N ASP A 65 -31.77 -71.71 8.77
CA ASP A 65 -30.77 -72.55 9.45
C ASP A 65 -29.28 -72.46 9.03
N ASP A 66 -28.29 -72.55 9.90
CA ASP A 66 -28.14 -72.57 11.36
C ASP A 66 -26.61 -72.71 11.62
N VAL A 67 -26.09 -72.17 12.73
CA VAL A 67 -24.87 -72.55 13.53
C VAL A 67 -23.54 -72.94 12.80
N ASP A 68 -22.33 -72.59 13.22
CA ASP A 68 -21.77 -72.53 14.58
C ASP A 68 -20.35 -71.92 14.55
N ASP A 69 -19.91 -71.55 15.76
CA ASP A 69 -18.63 -71.02 16.23
C ASP A 69 -17.31 -71.49 15.59
N ALA A 70 -16.34 -70.56 15.52
CA ALA A 70 -15.01 -70.76 16.10
C ALA A 70 -14.21 -69.44 16.19
N GLN A 71 -13.86 -69.06 17.42
CA GLN A 71 -12.93 -67.99 17.80
C GLN A 71 -11.46 -68.28 17.43
N ALA A 72 -10.65 -67.22 17.59
CA ALA A 72 -9.19 -67.07 17.64
C ALA A 72 -8.62 -66.46 16.34
N VAL A 73 -8.04 -65.27 16.36
CA VAL A 73 -7.00 -64.78 17.27
C VAL A 73 -7.04 -63.25 17.34
N GLU A 74 -7.00 -62.72 18.56
CA GLU A 74 -6.38 -61.43 18.85
C GLU A 74 -4.90 -61.54 18.51
N ASP A 75 -4.38 -60.60 17.72
CA ASP A 75 -3.03 -60.07 17.91
C ASP A 75 -3.04 -58.60 17.53
N ALA A 76 -2.52 -57.82 18.47
CA ALA A 76 -2.58 -56.38 18.57
C ALA A 76 -1.81 -55.67 17.46
N ASP A 77 -2.46 -54.72 16.81
CA ASP A 77 -1.86 -53.40 16.59
C ASP A 77 -2.61 -52.43 17.50
N GLU A 78 -2.07 -52.26 18.72
CA GLU A 78 -2.34 -51.09 19.56
C GLU A 78 -1.82 -49.85 18.83
N GLN A 79 -2.59 -49.36 17.87
CA GLN A 79 -2.56 -47.96 17.51
C GLN A 79 -3.36 -47.25 18.61
N ALA A 80 -2.67 -46.43 19.40
CA ALA A 80 -3.31 -45.51 20.33
C ALA A 80 -4.53 -44.87 19.61
N PRO A 81 -5.71 -44.74 20.25
CA PRO A 81 -6.82 -44.04 19.62
C PRO A 81 -6.36 -42.61 19.38
N GLY A 82 -5.97 -42.31 18.14
CA GLY A 82 -5.73 -40.96 17.70
C GLY A 82 -7.00 -40.20 17.99
N ALA A 83 -6.89 -39.08 18.70
CA ALA A 83 -8.00 -38.18 18.94
C ALA A 83 -8.75 -38.00 17.60
N ALA A 84 -10.03 -38.40 17.56
CA ALA A 84 -10.84 -38.20 16.38
C ALA A 84 -10.73 -36.71 16.01
N SER A 85 -10.21 -36.41 14.82
CA SER A 85 -10.01 -35.02 14.40
C SER A 85 -11.39 -34.39 14.23
N THR A 86 -11.79 -33.60 15.21
CA THR A 86 -12.98 -32.75 15.15
C THR A 86 -12.73 -31.57 14.20
N GLN A 87 -13.71 -31.27 13.35
CA GLN A 87 -13.58 -30.23 12.31
C GLN A 87 -14.59 -29.11 12.54
N ALA A 88 -14.26 -27.88 12.17
CA ALA A 88 -15.22 -26.79 12.04
C ALA A 88 -14.96 -25.98 10.77
N VAL A 89 -16.02 -25.51 10.12
CA VAL A 89 -15.92 -24.58 9.00
C VAL A 89 -15.94 -23.14 9.50
N LEU A 90 -14.97 -22.35 9.06
CA LEU A 90 -14.85 -20.93 9.37
C LEU A 90 -15.35 -20.08 8.20
N ASP A 91 -16.08 -19.01 8.53
CA ASP A 91 -16.41 -17.92 7.62
C ASP A 91 -15.77 -16.63 8.15
N ILE A 92 -14.60 -16.30 7.60
CA ILE A 92 -13.81 -15.12 7.96
C ILE A 92 -13.74 -14.22 6.73
N THR A 93 -14.04 -12.93 6.88
CA THR A 93 -13.80 -11.95 5.82
C THR A 93 -12.30 -11.63 5.75
N VAL A 94 -11.81 -10.75 6.61
CA VAL A 94 -10.39 -10.44 6.82
C VAL A 94 -10.17 -10.11 8.29
N VAL A 95 -9.07 -10.60 8.86
CA VAL A 95 -8.64 -10.29 10.22
C VAL A 95 -7.15 -9.94 10.22
N GLU A 96 -6.77 -8.95 11.02
CA GLU A 96 -5.36 -8.61 11.28
C GLU A 96 -4.76 -9.66 12.22
N VAL A 97 -3.57 -10.16 11.88
CA VAL A 97 -2.93 -11.25 12.61
C VAL A 97 -2.08 -10.74 13.78
N GLU A 98 -2.22 -11.36 14.95
CA GLU A 98 -1.53 -10.95 16.18
C GLU A 98 -0.12 -11.57 16.32
N ASP A 99 0.04 -12.86 16.00
CA ASP A 99 1.32 -13.58 16.13
C ASP A 99 2.08 -13.71 14.79
N GLU A 100 3.02 -12.79 14.57
CA GLU A 100 3.87 -12.76 13.39
C GLU A 100 4.80 -13.97 13.25
N ILE A 101 5.18 -14.63 14.35
CA ILE A 101 6.12 -15.76 14.34
C ILE A 101 5.43 -16.99 13.77
N VAL A 102 4.23 -17.30 14.26
CA VAL A 102 3.42 -18.40 13.73
C VAL A 102 3.09 -18.15 12.27
N ALA A 103 2.66 -16.93 11.93
CA ALA A 103 2.35 -16.55 10.56
C ALA A 103 3.55 -16.71 9.61
N GLY A 104 4.73 -16.24 10.02
CA GLY A 104 5.96 -16.35 9.23
C GLY A 104 6.39 -17.79 8.97
N GLY A 105 6.05 -18.73 9.86
CA GLY A 105 6.28 -20.17 9.65
C GLY A 105 5.35 -20.83 8.64
N LEU A 106 4.22 -20.20 8.32
CA LEU A 106 3.19 -20.70 7.40
C LEU A 106 3.29 -20.10 5.99
N MET A 107 3.92 -18.94 5.85
CA MET A 107 4.06 -18.23 4.59
C MET A 107 5.38 -18.53 3.86
N GLN A 108 5.40 -18.26 2.56
CA GLN A 108 6.62 -18.23 1.76
C GLN A 108 6.88 -16.81 1.27
N ARG A 109 8.16 -16.45 1.19
CA ARG A 109 8.57 -15.16 0.63
C ARG A 109 8.12 -15.07 -0.82
N LEU A 110 7.52 -13.94 -1.17
CA LEU A 110 7.07 -13.65 -2.53
C LEU A 110 8.21 -12.97 -3.29
N GLU A 111 8.79 -13.65 -4.29
CA GLU A 111 9.94 -13.11 -5.05
C GLU A 111 9.53 -12.22 -6.23
N GLY A 112 8.30 -12.35 -6.73
CA GLY A 112 7.80 -11.62 -7.90
C GLY A 112 6.85 -10.47 -7.55
N SER A 113 6.82 -10.04 -6.29
CA SER A 113 5.95 -8.95 -5.83
C SER A 113 6.34 -7.65 -6.49
N GLU A 114 5.36 -6.93 -7.03
CA GLU A 114 5.56 -5.58 -7.51
C GLU A 114 5.59 -4.60 -6.33
N THR A 115 6.15 -3.41 -6.59
CA THR A 115 6.14 -2.33 -5.61
C THR A 115 5.14 -1.28 -6.03
N LEU A 116 4.07 -1.15 -5.25
CA LEU A 116 3.10 -0.08 -5.40
C LEU A 116 3.71 1.23 -4.88
N ARG A 117 3.98 2.16 -5.79
CA ARG A 117 4.45 3.51 -5.45
C ARG A 117 3.28 4.48 -5.51
N HIS A 118 2.79 4.86 -4.35
CA HIS A 118 1.71 5.83 -4.19
C HIS A 118 2.30 7.12 -3.58
N PRO A 119 1.70 8.31 -3.82
CA PRO A 119 2.16 9.53 -3.16
C PRO A 119 2.28 9.30 -1.65
N PHE A 120 3.47 9.51 -1.07
CA PHE A 120 3.73 9.30 0.37
C PHE A 120 3.62 7.84 0.90
N ALA A 121 3.68 6.82 0.04
CA ALA A 121 3.76 5.42 0.46
C ALA A 121 4.37 4.54 -0.65
N GLU A 122 5.41 3.78 -0.32
CA GLU A 122 5.86 2.63 -1.10
C GLU A 122 5.36 1.37 -0.41
N VAL A 123 4.69 0.47 -1.13
CA VAL A 123 4.04 -0.72 -0.55
C VAL A 123 4.45 -1.96 -1.35
N THR A 124 4.81 -3.03 -0.66
CA THR A 124 5.19 -4.31 -1.26
C THR A 124 4.61 -5.46 -0.45
N VAL A 125 4.12 -6.49 -1.13
CA VAL A 125 3.70 -7.75 -0.49
C VAL A 125 4.92 -8.64 -0.34
N THR A 126 5.27 -9.02 0.88
CA THR A 126 6.55 -9.68 1.16
C THR A 126 6.44 -11.18 1.23
N SER A 127 5.30 -11.71 1.68
CA SER A 127 5.06 -13.15 1.83
C SER A 127 3.58 -13.48 1.67
N THR A 128 3.28 -14.68 1.17
CA THR A 128 1.90 -15.18 1.03
C THR A 128 1.84 -16.70 1.22
N ALA A 129 0.68 -17.20 1.62
CA ALA A 129 0.33 -18.62 1.59
C ALA A 129 -1.18 -18.82 1.38
N LEU A 130 -1.50 -19.92 0.68
CA LEU A 130 -2.85 -20.45 0.54
C LEU A 130 -2.94 -21.79 1.25
N LEU A 131 -3.58 -21.82 2.42
CA LEU A 131 -3.67 -22.98 3.29
C LEU A 131 -5.02 -23.69 3.15
N ASP A 132 -4.99 -25.02 3.11
CA ASP A 132 -6.21 -25.84 3.04
C ASP A 132 -6.93 -25.97 4.39
N SER A 133 -6.21 -25.76 5.49
CA SER A 133 -6.71 -25.87 6.86
C SER A 133 -5.81 -25.15 7.86
N LEU A 134 -6.35 -24.83 9.03
CA LEU A 134 -5.60 -24.40 10.21
C LEU A 134 -5.80 -25.37 11.36
N THR A 135 -4.78 -25.57 12.20
CA THR A 135 -4.99 -26.23 13.50
C THR A 135 -5.63 -25.26 14.49
N ALA A 136 -6.27 -25.79 15.53
CA ALA A 136 -6.77 -25.00 16.66
C ALA A 136 -5.72 -24.04 17.24
N GLU A 137 -4.49 -24.54 17.45
CA GLU A 137 -3.37 -23.75 17.97
C GLU A 137 -2.95 -22.63 17.01
N GLN A 138 -2.90 -22.92 15.70
CA GLN A 138 -2.59 -21.91 14.69
C GLN A 138 -3.67 -20.83 14.63
N TYR A 139 -4.95 -21.19 14.68
CA TYR A 139 -6.04 -20.23 14.65
C TYR A 139 -6.00 -19.27 15.83
N THR A 140 -5.91 -19.79 17.06
CA THR A 140 -5.85 -18.95 18.25
C THR A 140 -4.59 -18.10 18.28
N ALA A 141 -3.45 -18.61 17.81
CA ALA A 141 -2.24 -17.80 17.72
C ALA A 141 -2.38 -16.67 16.68
N LEU A 142 -3.00 -16.95 15.53
CA LEU A 142 -3.14 -15.96 14.47
C LEU A 142 -4.19 -14.89 14.78
N THR A 143 -5.31 -15.26 15.39
CA THR A 143 -6.49 -14.39 15.57
C THR A 143 -6.68 -13.87 17.00
N GLY A 144 -6.06 -14.50 18.00
CA GLY A 144 -6.36 -14.26 19.41
C GLY A 144 -7.71 -14.81 19.88
N GLU A 145 -8.50 -15.42 18.97
CA GLU A 145 -9.85 -15.88 19.26
C GLU A 145 -9.90 -17.33 19.79
N GLU A 146 -10.98 -17.63 20.52
CA GLU A 146 -11.29 -18.98 20.96
C GLU A 146 -11.69 -19.87 19.76
N VAL A 147 -11.26 -21.13 19.82
CA VAL A 147 -11.49 -22.09 18.74
C VAL A 147 -12.98 -22.43 18.66
N PRO A 148 -13.61 -22.39 17.46
CA PRO A 148 -15.01 -22.73 17.33
C PRO A 148 -15.30 -24.19 17.69
N PRO A 149 -16.54 -24.51 18.09
CA PRO A 149 -16.97 -25.88 18.34
C PRO A 149 -16.94 -26.71 17.06
N ALA A 150 -16.79 -28.03 17.22
CA ALA A 150 -16.81 -28.97 16.11
C ALA A 150 -18.18 -29.07 15.43
N ASP A 151 -18.20 -29.16 14.11
CA ASP A 151 -19.38 -29.46 13.32
C ASP A 151 -19.90 -30.86 13.66
N GLY A 152 -21.20 -30.97 14.00
CA GLY A 152 -21.87 -32.25 14.22
C GLY A 152 -21.72 -32.86 15.61
N THR A 153 -21.11 -32.18 16.59
CA THR A 153 -21.28 -32.56 18.01
C THR A 153 -22.62 -32.02 18.51
N GLY A 154 -23.54 -32.94 18.77
CA GLY A 154 -24.98 -32.74 18.64
C GLY A 154 -25.73 -32.11 19.80
N GLU A 155 -27.01 -31.97 19.48
CA GLU A 155 -28.23 -31.60 20.21
C GLU A 155 -28.44 -32.19 21.63
N ASP A 156 -27.46 -32.83 22.25
CA ASP A 156 -27.59 -33.52 23.54
C ASP A 156 -26.66 -32.94 24.60
N GLY A 157 -26.89 -31.68 25.01
CA GLY A 157 -26.53 -31.14 26.35
C GLY A 157 -25.09 -31.21 26.86
N ASP A 158 -24.14 -31.77 26.12
CA ASP A 158 -22.72 -31.85 26.45
C ASP A 158 -22.01 -30.55 26.08
N GLU A 159 -20.99 -30.18 26.86
CA GLU A 159 -20.19 -28.98 26.60
C GLU A 159 -19.62 -29.02 25.16
N PRO A 160 -19.66 -27.89 24.43
CA PRO A 160 -19.17 -27.84 23.06
C PRO A 160 -17.71 -28.28 23.00
N VAL A 161 -17.44 -29.34 22.22
CA VAL A 161 -16.07 -29.83 22.01
C VAL A 161 -15.39 -28.93 20.98
N PRO A 162 -14.23 -28.31 21.29
CA PRO A 162 -13.53 -27.47 20.33
C PRO A 162 -13.03 -28.29 19.14
N ALA A 163 -13.08 -27.69 17.94
CA ALA A 163 -12.51 -28.30 16.76
C ALA A 163 -10.98 -28.41 16.87
N THR A 164 -10.40 -29.48 16.32
CA THR A 164 -8.94 -29.64 16.26
C THR A 164 -8.38 -29.20 14.91
N THR A 165 -9.22 -29.22 13.86
CA THR A 165 -8.91 -28.78 12.49
C THR A 165 -9.98 -27.80 12.02
N LEU A 166 -9.56 -26.68 11.47
CA LEU A 166 -10.44 -25.65 10.94
C LEU A 166 -10.30 -25.59 9.43
N LEU A 167 -11.44 -25.55 8.75
CA LEU A 167 -11.53 -25.54 7.29
C LEU A 167 -12.17 -24.24 6.82
N PRO A 168 -11.74 -23.67 5.69
CA PRO A 168 -12.29 -22.42 5.14
C PRO A 168 -13.62 -22.63 4.39
N GLY A 169 -14.14 -23.86 4.36
CA GLY A 169 -15.32 -24.25 3.59
C GLY A 169 -14.99 -24.91 2.25
N THR A 170 -16.04 -25.30 1.52
CA THR A 170 -15.90 -26.05 0.26
C THR A 170 -15.38 -25.14 -0.86
N MET A 171 -14.35 -25.57 -1.59
CA MET A 171 -13.68 -24.79 -2.66
C MET A 171 -13.07 -23.47 -2.19
N LYS A 172 -12.75 -23.37 -0.89
CA LYS A 172 -12.11 -22.20 -0.29
C LYS A 172 -10.72 -22.56 0.24
N LYS A 173 -9.91 -21.54 0.50
CA LYS A 173 -8.60 -21.62 1.17
C LYS A 173 -8.45 -20.46 2.16
N PHE A 174 -7.62 -20.63 3.17
CA PHE A 174 -7.15 -19.50 3.97
C PHE A 174 -6.01 -18.80 3.24
N LEU A 175 -6.17 -17.51 2.96
CA LEU A 175 -5.09 -16.63 2.51
C LEU A 175 -4.43 -16.01 3.75
N LEU A 176 -3.12 -16.19 3.85
CA LEU A 176 -2.28 -15.49 4.80
C LEU A 176 -1.29 -14.65 4.01
N ALA A 177 -1.26 -13.32 4.23
CA ALA A 177 -0.41 -12.42 3.47
C ALA A 177 0.25 -11.37 4.36
N ALA A 178 1.54 -11.15 4.15
CA ALA A 178 2.33 -10.12 4.80
C ALA A 178 2.70 -9.02 3.81
N TRP A 179 2.64 -7.77 4.26
CA TRP A 179 3.01 -6.61 3.48
C TRP A 179 3.86 -5.66 4.31
N GLU A 180 4.65 -4.86 3.60
CA GLU A 180 5.46 -3.80 4.16
C GLU A 180 5.18 -2.52 3.39
N SER A 181 5.25 -1.39 4.08
CA SER A 181 5.25 -0.07 3.48
C SER A 181 6.39 0.76 4.05
N THR A 182 7.22 1.30 3.18
CA THR A 182 8.39 2.10 3.53
C THR A 182 8.24 3.47 2.91
N ASP A 183 8.38 4.54 3.67
CA ASP A 183 8.66 5.84 3.08
C ASP A 183 9.46 6.70 4.06
N ALA A 184 10.70 7.02 3.67
CA ALA A 184 11.62 7.83 4.47
C ALA A 184 11.14 9.28 4.67
N GLN A 185 10.15 9.73 3.90
CA GLN A 185 9.49 11.04 4.02
C GLN A 185 8.10 10.96 4.66
N TRP A 186 7.59 9.76 4.93
CA TRP A 186 6.31 9.56 5.59
C TRP A 186 6.48 9.89 7.09
N VAL A 187 6.29 11.17 7.41
CA VAL A 187 6.08 11.63 8.78
C VAL A 187 4.57 11.84 8.92
N PRO A 188 3.88 11.06 9.75
CA PRO A 188 2.52 11.36 10.14
C PRO A 188 2.56 12.59 11.06
N GLU A 189 2.72 13.78 10.46
CA GLU A 189 2.60 15.02 11.20
C GLU A 189 1.16 15.15 11.70
N PRO A 190 0.96 15.49 12.98
CA PRO A 190 -0.37 15.77 13.50
C PRO A 190 -0.87 17.08 12.89
N ARG A 191 -1.58 16.94 11.76
CA ARG A 191 -2.41 17.95 11.07
C ARG A 191 -1.66 19.14 10.46
N SER A 192 -1.47 19.09 9.14
CA SER A 192 -1.94 20.11 8.15
C SER A 192 -1.37 19.85 6.75
N GLY A 193 -1.36 18.59 6.29
CA GLY A 193 -0.88 18.22 4.96
C GLY A 193 -1.59 16.98 4.41
N PRO A 194 -1.38 16.65 3.13
CA PRO A 194 -1.91 15.44 2.51
C PRO A 194 -1.33 14.21 3.19
N SER A 195 -2.10 13.13 3.24
CA SER A 195 -1.63 11.84 3.72
C SER A 195 -2.28 10.72 2.91
N THR A 196 -1.50 9.70 2.58
CA THR A 196 -2.04 8.47 2.02
C THR A 196 -2.64 7.59 3.11
N THR A 197 -3.85 7.12 2.84
CA THR A 197 -4.54 6.17 3.71
C THR A 197 -4.44 4.78 3.12
N LEU A 198 -3.99 3.82 3.94
CA LEU A 198 -3.90 2.41 3.60
C LEU A 198 -5.11 1.65 4.18
N HIS A 199 -5.71 0.80 3.35
CA HIS A 199 -6.86 -0.04 3.68
C HIS A 199 -6.68 -1.43 3.10
N ILE A 200 -7.13 -2.46 3.82
CA ILE A 200 -7.29 -3.79 3.24
C ILE A 200 -8.72 -3.88 2.71
N ALA A 201 -8.85 -4.19 1.42
CA ALA A 201 -10.13 -4.39 0.78
C ALA A 201 -10.34 -5.87 0.46
N TYR A 202 -11.54 -6.37 0.76
CA TYR A 202 -11.98 -7.74 0.56
C TYR A 202 -13.20 -7.77 -0.35
N GLY A 203 -13.11 -8.52 -1.45
CA GLY A 203 -14.18 -8.55 -2.46
C GLY A 203 -14.56 -7.18 -3.02
N GLY A 204 -13.62 -6.23 -3.02
CA GLY A 204 -13.81 -4.84 -3.48
C GLY A 204 -14.42 -3.87 -2.47
N ASN A 205 -14.69 -4.30 -1.23
CA ASN A 205 -15.13 -3.41 -0.15
C ASN A 205 -13.98 -3.15 0.83
N ASP A 206 -13.82 -1.91 1.27
CA ASP A 206 -12.85 -1.56 2.31
C ASP A 206 -13.29 -2.23 3.63
N ASP A 207 -12.48 -3.15 4.14
CA ASP A 207 -12.84 -4.00 5.29
C ASP A 207 -12.07 -3.56 6.54
N ILE A 208 -10.74 -3.49 6.44
CA ILE A 208 -9.87 -3.06 7.55
C ILE A 208 -9.18 -1.75 7.22
N ARG A 209 -9.39 -0.75 8.07
CA ARG A 209 -8.55 0.45 8.08
C ARG A 209 -7.25 0.15 8.83
N VAL A 210 -6.14 0.13 8.10
CA VAL A 210 -4.79 -0.20 8.60
C VAL A 210 -4.20 0.92 9.49
N THR A 211 -4.94 2.00 9.75
CA THR A 211 -4.41 3.16 10.48
C THR A 211 -4.48 2.99 12.00
N SER A 212 -3.35 2.69 12.62
CA SER A 212 -2.96 3.30 13.90
C SER A 212 -1.54 3.85 13.75
N VAL A 213 -1.25 5.05 14.25
CA VAL A 213 0.02 5.73 13.99
C VAL A 213 0.60 6.27 15.28
N GLN A 214 1.89 6.02 15.51
CA GLN A 214 2.67 6.75 16.51
C GLN A 214 3.56 7.79 15.80
N SER A 215 3.82 8.89 16.49
CA SER A 215 4.68 9.96 15.96
C SER A 215 6.10 9.43 15.75
N GLY A 216 6.56 9.39 14.49
CA GLY A 216 7.92 8.97 14.12
C GLY A 216 8.03 7.62 13.41
N ASP A 217 6.91 6.96 13.11
CA ASP A 217 6.88 5.74 12.29
C ASP A 217 7.22 6.11 10.83
N THR A 218 8.24 5.46 10.24
CA THR A 218 8.69 5.63 8.84
C THR A 218 8.56 4.33 8.02
N GLU A 219 8.24 3.23 8.70
CA GLU A 219 8.04 1.91 8.14
C GLU A 219 6.78 1.31 8.77
N ARG A 220 6.03 0.54 7.99
CA ARG A 220 4.85 -0.19 8.41
C ARG A 220 4.89 -1.59 7.86
N SER A 221 4.27 -2.50 8.59
CA SER A 221 4.02 -3.86 8.13
C SER A 221 2.73 -4.35 8.74
N GLY A 222 2.15 -5.35 8.11
CA GLY A 222 0.98 -6.03 8.65
C GLY A 222 0.85 -7.42 8.05
N ILE A 223 0.10 -8.26 8.75
CA ILE A 223 -0.23 -9.60 8.29
C ILE A 223 -1.75 -9.76 8.37
N VAL A 224 -2.34 -10.33 7.34
CA VAL A 224 -3.79 -10.54 7.24
C VAL A 224 -4.11 -12.01 7.01
N LEU A 225 -5.20 -12.45 7.62
CA LEU A 225 -5.83 -13.75 7.38
C LEU A 225 -7.22 -13.54 6.78
N ALA A 226 -7.53 -14.24 5.69
CA ALA A 226 -8.82 -14.17 5.01
C ALA A 226 -9.26 -15.54 4.49
N VAL A 227 -10.55 -15.77 4.30
CA VAL A 227 -11.05 -16.92 3.53
C VAL A 227 -11.27 -16.48 2.08
N VAL A 228 -10.64 -17.17 1.13
CA VAL A 228 -10.74 -16.85 -0.31
C VAL A 228 -11.12 -18.08 -1.12
N ASP A 229 -11.48 -17.90 -2.40
CA ASP A 229 -11.64 -19.03 -3.31
C ASP A 229 -10.34 -19.84 -3.44
N ALA A 230 -10.46 -21.15 -3.69
CA ALA A 230 -9.29 -22.03 -3.82
C ALA A 230 -8.32 -21.62 -4.95
N THR A 231 -8.82 -20.92 -5.95
CA THR A 231 -8.06 -20.23 -7.00
C THR A 231 -8.46 -18.76 -7.00
N PRO A 232 -7.92 -17.95 -6.07
CA PRO A 232 -8.38 -16.59 -5.88
C PRO A 232 -7.97 -15.69 -7.04
N ASP A 233 -8.86 -14.78 -7.43
CA ASP A 233 -8.54 -13.66 -8.32
C ASP A 233 -7.60 -12.67 -7.58
N PRO A 234 -6.65 -12.00 -8.24
CA PRO A 234 -5.79 -10.99 -7.60
C PRO A 234 -6.55 -9.86 -6.87
N ARG A 235 -7.82 -9.63 -7.24
CA ARG A 235 -8.70 -8.64 -6.59
C ARG A 235 -9.41 -9.16 -5.34
N ALA A 236 -9.25 -10.44 -4.98
CA ALA A 236 -9.96 -11.05 -3.86
C ALA A 236 -9.63 -10.33 -2.54
N VAL A 237 -8.35 -10.07 -2.31
CA VAL A 237 -7.86 -9.30 -1.17
C VAL A 237 -6.75 -8.36 -1.64
N THR A 238 -6.91 -7.08 -1.39
CA THR A 238 -5.96 -6.05 -1.85
C THR A 238 -5.58 -5.10 -0.71
N LEU A 239 -4.39 -4.54 -0.79
CA LEU A 239 -3.98 -3.39 -0.01
C LEU A 239 -4.14 -2.16 -0.89
N ARG A 240 -5.12 -1.33 -0.53
CA ARG A 240 -5.48 -0.07 -1.18
C ARG A 240 -4.72 1.07 -0.54
N ALA A 241 -3.97 1.81 -1.35
CA ALA A 241 -3.45 3.13 -1.02
C ALA A 241 -4.35 4.19 -1.66
N SER A 242 -4.74 5.21 -0.89
CA SER A 242 -5.64 6.26 -1.35
C SER A 242 -5.23 7.64 -0.86
N ILE A 243 -5.33 8.63 -1.73
CA ILE A 243 -5.18 10.06 -1.43
C ILE A 243 -6.17 10.86 -2.28
N GLU A 244 -6.97 11.67 -1.61
CA GLU A 244 -8.07 12.42 -2.24
C GLU A 244 -8.96 11.51 -3.11
N ASP A 245 -9.10 11.83 -4.40
CA ASP A 245 -9.95 11.13 -5.37
C ASP A 245 -9.21 10.01 -6.12
N GLY A 246 -7.96 9.70 -5.77
CA GLY A 246 -7.17 8.64 -6.39
C GLY A 246 -6.87 7.48 -5.44
N ALA A 247 -7.03 6.27 -5.94
CA ALA A 247 -6.71 5.04 -5.23
C ALA A 247 -5.94 4.08 -6.13
N GLN A 248 -5.07 3.28 -5.52
CA GLN A 248 -4.30 2.25 -6.18
C GLN A 248 -4.26 1.02 -5.30
N ASP A 249 -4.33 -0.16 -5.92
CA ASP A 249 -4.51 -1.41 -5.20
C ASP A 249 -3.39 -2.39 -5.60
N ILE A 250 -2.76 -3.01 -4.60
CA ILE A 250 -1.86 -4.15 -4.78
C ILE A 250 -2.51 -5.42 -4.23
N SER A 251 -2.43 -6.51 -4.99
CA SER A 251 -2.95 -7.83 -4.64
C SER A 251 -2.18 -8.43 -3.47
N LEU A 252 -2.86 -8.78 -2.38
CA LEU A 252 -2.28 -9.56 -1.28
C LEU A 252 -2.19 -11.06 -1.63
N VAL A 253 -2.78 -11.48 -2.75
CA VAL A 253 -2.73 -12.86 -3.23
C VAL A 253 -1.37 -13.17 -3.85
N ASP A 254 -0.92 -12.32 -4.77
CA ASP A 254 0.24 -12.57 -5.64
C ASP A 254 1.20 -11.38 -5.79
N GLY A 255 0.92 -10.25 -5.11
CA GLY A 255 1.76 -9.05 -5.16
C GLY A 255 1.69 -8.26 -6.46
N SER A 256 0.74 -8.57 -7.36
CA SER A 256 0.54 -7.78 -8.59
C SER A 256 -0.26 -6.51 -8.32
N ILE A 257 0.00 -5.45 -9.08
CA ILE A 257 -0.79 -4.22 -9.05
C ILE A 257 -2.10 -4.44 -9.80
N VAL A 258 -3.19 -4.21 -9.09
CA VAL A 258 -4.55 -4.55 -9.52
C VAL A 258 -5.25 -3.37 -10.21
N SER A 259 -5.01 -2.17 -9.68
CA SER A 259 -5.62 -0.94 -10.14
C SER A 259 -4.68 0.23 -9.86
N THR A 260 -4.71 1.21 -10.75
CA THR A 260 -3.95 2.44 -10.61
C THR A 260 -4.66 3.58 -11.30
N VAL A 261 -4.47 4.78 -10.78
CA VAL A 261 -4.84 6.03 -11.44
C VAL A 261 -3.77 6.52 -12.41
N ALA A 262 -2.52 6.01 -12.31
CA ALA A 262 -1.40 6.41 -13.18
C ALA A 262 -0.46 5.20 -13.45
N PRO A 263 -0.57 4.51 -14.60
CA PRO A 263 0.12 3.25 -14.91
C PRO A 263 1.64 3.33 -15.03
N ARG A 264 2.23 4.53 -15.13
CA ARG A 264 3.69 4.68 -15.12
C ARG A 264 4.35 4.55 -13.77
N LEU A 265 3.58 4.44 -12.70
CA LEU A 265 4.17 4.43 -11.38
C LEU A 265 5.04 3.17 -11.08
N TYR A 266 5.08 2.19 -11.99
CA TYR A 266 5.44 0.81 -11.63
C TYR A 266 6.66 0.23 -12.33
N THR A 267 7.32 0.97 -13.23
CA THR A 267 8.43 0.41 -14.01
C THR A 267 9.74 1.20 -13.97
N GLY A 268 9.79 2.39 -13.36
CA GLY A 268 10.99 3.23 -13.29
C GLY A 268 11.22 3.86 -11.91
N ASP A 269 12.42 4.41 -11.70
CA ASP A 269 12.86 4.95 -10.40
C ASP A 269 12.43 6.43 -10.19
N TYR A 270 11.64 7.01 -11.12
CA TYR A 270 11.28 8.46 -11.21
C TYR A 270 12.49 9.39 -11.22
N ALA A 271 13.67 8.82 -11.43
CA ALA A 271 14.88 9.58 -11.52
C ALA A 271 14.87 10.33 -12.84
N VAL A 272 15.23 11.61 -12.75
CA VAL A 272 15.50 12.43 -13.93
C VAL A 272 16.95 12.83 -13.86
N GLU A 273 17.71 12.43 -14.87
CA GLU A 273 19.07 12.92 -15.03
C GLU A 273 19.02 14.25 -15.76
N VAL A 274 19.53 15.30 -15.13
CA VAL A 274 19.77 16.60 -15.76
C VAL A 274 21.19 16.64 -16.29
N SER A 275 21.34 16.82 -17.59
CA SER A 275 22.63 16.90 -18.27
C SER A 275 22.71 18.15 -19.16
N ASP A 276 23.92 18.53 -19.55
CA ASP A 276 24.18 19.70 -20.41
C ASP A 276 23.52 21.01 -19.93
N ALA A 277 23.30 21.16 -18.62
CA ALA A 277 22.70 22.35 -18.04
C ALA A 277 23.60 23.57 -18.24
N GLY A 278 23.14 24.48 -19.10
CA GLY A 278 23.78 25.79 -19.28
C GLY A 278 23.65 26.64 -18.03
N VAL A 279 24.65 27.50 -17.80
CA VAL A 279 24.59 28.53 -16.75
C VAL A 279 24.47 29.89 -17.41
N PHE A 280 23.48 30.65 -16.98
CA PHE A 280 23.30 32.04 -17.34
C PHE A 280 23.83 32.93 -16.22
N GLU A 281 24.58 33.96 -16.57
CA GLU A 281 25.03 35.00 -15.65
C GLU A 281 25.07 36.34 -16.40
N THR A 282 24.37 37.35 -15.88
CA THR A 282 24.32 38.68 -16.48
C THR A 282 24.20 39.78 -15.43
N GLU A 283 24.49 41.01 -15.84
CA GLU A 283 24.22 42.23 -15.08
C GLU A 283 23.28 43.12 -15.88
N ILE A 284 22.12 43.43 -15.32
CA ILE A 284 21.14 44.33 -15.94
C ILE A 284 21.26 45.70 -15.29
N GLU A 285 21.50 46.73 -16.10
CA GLU A 285 21.68 48.09 -15.60
C GLU A 285 20.37 48.66 -15.03
N ASP A 286 20.33 48.79 -13.70
CA ASP A 286 19.29 49.52 -12.98
C ASP A 286 19.72 50.97 -12.82
N GLU A 287 19.38 51.83 -13.78
CA GLU A 287 19.73 53.26 -13.80
C GLU A 287 19.30 54.06 -12.56
N TYR A 288 18.39 53.49 -11.75
CA TYR A 288 17.90 54.09 -10.52
C TYR A 288 18.42 53.39 -9.24
N GLY A 289 19.04 52.23 -9.38
CA GLY A 289 19.66 51.47 -8.30
C GLY A 289 21.06 51.97 -7.94
N THR A 290 21.57 51.56 -6.79
CA THR A 290 22.97 51.82 -6.40
C THR A 290 23.96 50.84 -7.06
N ALA A 291 23.47 49.77 -7.68
CA ALA A 291 24.22 48.72 -8.35
C ALA A 291 23.33 48.06 -9.43
N PRO A 292 23.92 47.46 -10.49
CA PRO A 292 23.16 46.67 -11.45
C PRO A 292 22.52 45.45 -10.79
N MET A 293 21.41 44.98 -11.35
CA MET A 293 20.81 43.72 -10.94
C MET A 293 21.64 42.58 -11.51
N GLN A 294 22.26 41.80 -10.63
CA GLN A 294 22.95 40.57 -11.00
C GLN A 294 21.94 39.43 -11.04
N VAL A 295 21.99 38.64 -12.10
CA VAL A 295 21.18 37.43 -12.26
C VAL A 295 22.09 36.27 -12.60
N ARG A 296 21.87 35.15 -11.92
CA ARG A 296 22.48 33.86 -12.23
C ARG A 296 21.40 32.79 -12.25
N GLY A 297 21.46 31.91 -13.24
CA GLY A 297 20.39 30.95 -13.49
C GLY A 297 20.89 29.64 -14.10
N THR A 298 20.38 28.52 -13.62
CA THR A 298 20.57 27.18 -14.22
C THR A 298 19.39 26.27 -13.90
N VAL A 299 19.29 25.15 -14.61
CA VAL A 299 18.48 24.00 -14.16
C VAL A 299 19.29 23.26 -13.08
N GLU A 300 18.71 23.10 -11.90
CA GLU A 300 19.37 22.43 -10.76
C GLU A 300 19.05 20.93 -10.74
N SER A 301 17.77 20.60 -10.81
CA SER A 301 17.29 19.23 -10.76
C SER A 301 15.92 19.09 -11.43
N ALA A 302 15.49 17.86 -11.66
CA ALA A 302 14.14 17.55 -12.08
C ALA A 302 13.68 16.24 -11.42
N LEU A 303 12.37 16.06 -11.31
CA LEU A 303 11.76 14.81 -10.85
C LEU A 303 10.50 14.50 -11.65
N LEU A 304 10.16 13.21 -11.72
CA LEU A 304 8.86 12.75 -12.21
C LEU A 304 7.91 12.50 -11.05
N THR A 305 6.65 12.91 -11.21
CA THR A 305 5.58 12.56 -10.27
C THR A 305 4.26 12.44 -11.01
N SER A 306 3.38 11.54 -10.54
CA SER A 306 2.00 11.44 -11.03
C SER A 306 1.02 12.22 -10.15
N PHE A 307 1.48 12.81 -9.04
CA PHE A 307 0.65 13.58 -8.13
C PHE A 307 1.33 14.87 -7.70
N LEU A 308 0.59 15.98 -7.77
CA LEU A 308 0.98 17.30 -7.29
C LEU A 308 -0.03 17.79 -6.27
N TYR A 309 0.46 18.13 -5.08
CA TYR A 309 -0.40 18.59 -4.01
C TYR A 309 -0.78 20.08 -4.18
N PRO A 310 -2.07 20.45 -4.13
CA PRO A 310 -2.52 21.81 -4.45
C PRO A 310 -2.22 22.87 -3.38
N ASP A 311 -1.88 22.49 -2.14
CA ASP A 311 -1.81 23.42 -1.00
C ASP A 311 -0.41 23.52 -0.37
N SER A 312 0.64 23.04 -1.04
CA SER A 312 2.01 23.37 -0.62
C SER A 312 2.30 24.83 -0.95
N THR A 313 2.89 25.56 0.00
CA THR A 313 3.36 26.95 -0.19
C THR A 313 4.33 27.08 -1.37
N ALA A 314 4.91 25.98 -1.83
CA ALA A 314 5.53 25.83 -3.13
C ALA A 314 4.52 25.15 -4.08
N THR A 315 3.69 25.93 -4.78
CA THR A 315 2.71 25.41 -5.75
C THR A 315 3.43 24.94 -7.01
N TRP A 316 4.00 23.74 -6.96
CA TRP A 316 4.71 23.08 -8.08
C TRP A 316 3.77 22.68 -9.24
N GLY A 317 2.61 23.31 -9.42
CA GLY A 317 1.65 22.94 -10.46
C GLY A 317 0.21 23.39 -10.21
N GLY A 318 -0.07 24.11 -9.12
CA GLY A 318 -1.43 24.58 -8.86
C GLY A 318 -2.39 23.44 -8.52
N MET A 319 -3.52 23.32 -9.23
CA MET A 319 -4.64 22.41 -8.90
C MET A 319 -4.62 21.06 -9.65
N LEU A 320 -3.48 20.66 -10.24
CA LEU A 320 -3.40 19.52 -11.16
C LEU A 320 -3.71 18.16 -10.50
N LYS A 321 -3.39 17.97 -9.22
CA LYS A 321 -3.61 16.70 -8.50
C LYS A 321 -2.98 15.52 -9.24
N TRP A 322 -3.77 14.58 -9.74
CA TRP A 322 -3.32 13.38 -10.42
C TRP A 322 -3.10 13.63 -11.91
N ALA A 323 -2.02 13.06 -12.45
CA ALA A 323 -1.83 12.94 -13.89
C ALA A 323 -2.81 11.92 -14.47
N ASP A 324 -3.14 12.09 -15.74
CA ASP A 324 -3.98 11.13 -16.48
C ASP A 324 -3.22 9.82 -16.76
N GLU A 325 -3.96 8.79 -17.20
CA GLU A 325 -3.45 7.43 -17.42
C GLU A 325 -2.19 7.38 -18.31
N ASP A 326 -2.13 8.20 -19.36
CA ASP A 326 -1.00 8.23 -20.28
C ASP A 326 -0.05 9.43 -20.06
N GLU A 327 -0.12 10.06 -18.89
CA GLU A 327 0.62 11.28 -18.56
C GLU A 327 1.46 11.15 -17.28
N VAL A 328 2.43 12.05 -17.14
CA VAL A 328 3.21 12.25 -15.92
C VAL A 328 3.62 13.71 -15.82
N PHE A 329 3.79 14.21 -14.59
CA PHE A 329 4.34 15.54 -14.38
C PHE A 329 5.86 15.49 -14.31
N VAL A 330 6.51 16.39 -15.06
CA VAL A 330 7.93 16.71 -14.93
C VAL A 330 8.02 18.00 -14.12
N VAL A 331 8.62 17.93 -12.94
CA VAL A 331 8.86 19.10 -12.08
C VAL A 331 10.33 19.49 -12.21
N VAL A 332 10.60 20.63 -12.84
CA VAL A 332 11.94 21.17 -13.06
C VAL A 332 12.24 22.23 -12.00
N GLN A 333 13.30 22.03 -11.22
CA GLN A 333 13.78 22.99 -10.23
C GLN A 333 14.93 23.81 -10.81
N LEU A 334 14.83 25.13 -10.69
CA LEU A 334 15.80 26.10 -11.17
C LEU A 334 16.58 26.66 -9.99
N ASP A 335 17.91 26.69 -10.10
CA ASP A 335 18.76 27.52 -9.25
C ASP A 335 18.80 28.91 -9.89
N TRP A 336 17.89 29.78 -9.44
CA TRP A 336 17.69 31.12 -9.99
C TRP A 336 17.92 32.19 -8.92
N GLU A 337 19.09 32.81 -8.97
CA GLU A 337 19.52 33.82 -8.02
C GLU A 337 19.49 35.20 -8.67
N LYS A 338 18.82 36.16 -8.01
CA LYS A 338 18.92 37.57 -8.39
C LYS A 338 18.89 38.51 -7.20
N ASN A 339 19.64 39.59 -7.32
CA ASN A 339 19.54 40.70 -6.37
C ASN A 339 18.27 41.53 -6.64
N TYR A 340 17.70 42.11 -5.59
CA TYR A 340 16.47 42.90 -5.70
C TYR A 340 16.69 44.18 -6.53
N SER A 341 15.81 44.39 -7.51
CA SER A 341 15.61 45.68 -8.18
C SER A 341 14.13 46.07 -8.09
N SER A 342 13.85 47.34 -7.79
CA SER A 342 12.48 47.88 -7.83
C SER A 342 12.05 48.37 -9.22
N ASN A 343 12.95 48.34 -10.19
CA ASN A 343 12.74 48.93 -11.51
C ASN A 343 12.83 47.88 -12.63
N ILE A 344 13.52 46.75 -12.43
CA ILE A 344 13.61 45.69 -13.43
C ILE A 344 12.60 44.59 -13.13
N THR A 345 11.81 44.22 -14.13
CA THR A 345 10.88 43.09 -14.11
C THR A 345 11.44 41.98 -14.99
N GLU A 346 11.44 40.76 -14.47
CA GLU A 346 11.84 39.56 -15.22
C GLU A 346 10.61 38.95 -15.87
N LEU A 347 10.69 38.79 -17.19
CA LEU A 347 9.67 38.25 -18.08
C LEU A 347 10.20 37.01 -18.83
N GLY A 348 11.13 36.30 -18.19
CA GLY A 348 11.74 35.11 -18.76
C GLY A 348 10.70 34.04 -19.08
N GLU A 349 11.01 33.22 -20.07
CA GLU A 349 10.17 32.12 -20.51
C GLU A 349 10.88 30.79 -20.25
N VAL A 350 10.16 29.81 -19.73
CA VAL A 350 10.60 28.41 -19.63
C VAL A 350 9.70 27.59 -20.55
N VAL A 351 10.30 26.74 -21.36
CA VAL A 351 9.61 25.78 -22.22
C VAL A 351 10.25 24.42 -22.05
N LEU A 352 9.44 23.37 -22.14
CA LEU A 352 9.92 22.00 -22.30
C LEU A 352 9.72 21.59 -23.76
N GLU A 353 10.81 21.35 -24.48
CA GLU A 353 10.81 20.86 -25.85
C GLU A 353 10.86 19.33 -25.86
N LEU A 354 9.87 18.71 -26.50
CA LEU A 354 9.80 17.27 -26.70
C LEU A 354 10.67 16.84 -27.90
N PRO A 355 11.04 15.55 -28.03
CA PRO A 355 11.87 15.05 -29.12
C PRO A 355 11.26 15.24 -30.53
N ASP A 356 9.95 15.42 -30.62
CA ASP A 356 9.25 15.71 -31.86
C ASP A 356 9.23 17.21 -32.23
N GLY A 357 9.84 18.06 -31.40
CA GLY A 357 9.88 19.51 -31.54
C GLY A 357 8.66 20.24 -30.97
N THR A 358 7.76 19.53 -30.27
CA THR A 358 6.63 20.16 -29.57
C THR A 358 7.14 20.95 -28.38
N GLU A 359 6.70 22.20 -28.27
CA GLU A 359 7.01 23.07 -27.13
C GLU A 359 5.85 23.10 -26.15
N LEU A 360 6.13 22.76 -24.89
CA LEU A 360 5.18 22.82 -23.79
C LEU A 360 5.50 24.00 -22.89
N THR A 361 4.47 24.77 -22.55
CA THR A 361 4.56 25.82 -21.53
C THR A 361 4.30 25.23 -20.15
N PRO A 362 4.93 25.76 -19.09
CA PRO A 362 4.69 25.28 -17.74
C PRO A 362 3.25 25.58 -17.31
N GLU A 363 2.75 24.75 -16.40
CA GLU A 363 1.41 24.87 -15.81
C GLU A 363 1.31 26.09 -14.88
N GLN A 364 2.44 26.55 -14.34
CA GLN A 364 2.52 27.78 -13.58
C GLN A 364 2.65 29.01 -14.48
N ASP A 365 2.11 30.14 -14.00
CA ASP A 365 2.37 31.46 -14.59
C ASP A 365 3.89 31.76 -14.57
N PRO A 366 4.53 32.03 -15.72
CA PRO A 366 5.96 32.35 -15.82
C PRO A 366 6.41 33.48 -14.87
N VAL A 367 5.54 34.45 -14.61
CA VAL A 367 5.83 35.57 -13.68
C VAL A 367 6.09 35.05 -12.27
N ARG A 368 5.45 33.95 -11.86
CA ARG A 368 5.65 33.35 -10.54
C ARG A 368 6.94 32.55 -10.46
N ILE A 369 7.32 31.87 -11.55
CA ILE A 369 8.53 31.05 -11.63
C ILE A 369 9.77 31.90 -11.34
N PHE A 370 9.85 33.09 -11.94
CA PHE A 370 10.98 34.01 -11.79
C PHE A 370 10.79 35.09 -10.71
N SER A 371 9.69 35.04 -9.94
CA SER A 371 9.48 36.04 -8.90
C SER A 371 10.54 35.91 -7.79
N HIS A 372 10.90 37.02 -7.14
CA HIS A 372 11.90 37.03 -6.05
C HIS A 372 11.47 36.20 -4.81
N HIS A 373 10.18 35.88 -4.71
CA HIS A 373 9.62 34.99 -3.69
C HIS A 373 9.08 33.69 -4.29
N GLY A 374 9.44 33.39 -5.53
CA GLY A 374 8.97 32.22 -6.27
C GLY A 374 9.65 30.95 -5.79
N SER A 375 9.05 29.80 -6.09
CA SER A 375 9.67 28.50 -5.83
C SER A 375 10.71 28.12 -6.89
N HIS A 376 10.91 28.95 -7.92
CA HIS A 376 11.80 28.69 -9.06
C HIS A 376 11.57 27.29 -9.66
N THR A 377 10.31 26.92 -9.82
CA THR A 377 9.88 25.61 -10.29
C THR A 377 9.01 25.74 -11.52
N ALA A 378 9.30 24.96 -12.56
CA ALA A 378 8.49 24.86 -13.77
C ALA A 378 7.98 23.42 -13.91
N THR A 379 6.67 23.25 -14.06
CA THR A 379 6.04 21.94 -14.11
C THR A 379 5.33 21.74 -15.42
N PHE A 380 5.50 20.55 -16.00
CA PHE A 380 4.97 20.20 -17.31
C PHE A 380 4.24 18.88 -17.22
N THR A 381 3.13 18.77 -17.95
CA THR A 381 2.45 17.51 -18.20
C THR A 381 3.01 16.93 -19.49
N VAL A 382 3.58 15.72 -19.43
CA VAL A 382 4.19 15.07 -20.61
C VAL A 382 3.59 13.69 -20.84
N PRO A 383 3.65 13.17 -22.09
CA PRO A 383 3.32 11.79 -22.35
C PRO A 383 4.17 10.92 -21.47
N ALA A 384 3.54 9.98 -20.79
CA ALA A 384 4.23 9.23 -19.77
C ALA A 384 5.46 8.54 -20.39
N HIS A 385 5.34 8.03 -21.64
CA HIS A 385 6.35 7.34 -22.46
C HIS A 385 7.49 8.13 -23.05
N LEU A 386 7.62 9.37 -22.63
CA LEU A 386 8.76 10.17 -22.95
C LEU A 386 10.03 9.63 -22.28
N GLU A 387 11.11 9.52 -23.04
CA GLU A 387 12.43 9.10 -22.54
C GLU A 387 13.37 10.30 -22.33
N THR A 388 13.15 11.40 -23.05
CA THR A 388 13.96 12.61 -22.95
C THR A 388 13.19 13.85 -23.35
N ALA A 389 13.61 14.99 -22.82
CA ALA A 389 13.11 16.31 -23.20
C ALA A 389 14.23 17.36 -23.00
N THR A 390 14.09 18.52 -23.63
CA THR A 390 15.00 19.65 -23.43
C THR A 390 14.29 20.80 -22.75
N VAL A 391 14.77 21.22 -21.59
CA VAL A 391 14.33 22.47 -20.97
C VAL A 391 15.04 23.61 -21.67
N ARG A 392 14.29 24.63 -22.10
CA ARG A 392 14.81 25.86 -22.68
C ARG A 392 14.32 27.05 -21.86
N ILE A 393 15.26 27.83 -21.33
CA ILE A 393 14.95 29.05 -20.57
C ILE A 393 15.47 30.24 -21.36
N THR A 394 14.59 31.20 -21.64
CA THR A 394 14.90 32.43 -22.37
C THR A 394 14.82 33.62 -21.41
N PRO A 395 15.95 34.11 -20.87
CA PRO A 395 15.94 35.25 -19.96
C PRO A 395 15.54 36.53 -20.69
N ARG A 396 14.58 37.26 -20.12
CA ARG A 396 14.08 38.53 -20.67
C ARG A 396 13.77 39.52 -19.55
N TYR A 397 14.20 40.77 -19.72
CA TYR A 397 14.09 41.81 -18.71
C TYR A 397 13.48 43.08 -19.30
N GLN A 398 12.56 43.69 -18.55
CA GLN A 398 11.94 44.96 -18.89
C GLN A 398 12.07 45.95 -17.73
N LYS A 399 12.20 47.24 -18.03
CA LYS A 399 12.20 48.31 -17.01
C LYS A 399 10.78 48.82 -16.78
N ALA A 400 10.39 49.02 -15.53
CA ALA A 400 9.06 49.50 -15.15
C ALA A 400 8.81 50.95 -15.61
N LEU A 401 9.87 51.77 -15.64
CA LEU A 401 9.81 53.19 -16.01
C LEU A 401 10.26 53.48 -17.44
N ASP A 402 10.75 52.47 -18.17
CA ASP A 402 11.17 52.56 -19.56
C ASP A 402 10.58 51.39 -20.35
N SER A 403 9.43 51.64 -20.99
CA SER A 403 8.71 50.63 -21.77
C SER A 403 9.45 50.22 -23.05
N ASP A 404 10.40 51.03 -23.51
CA ASP A 404 11.17 50.77 -24.73
C ASP A 404 12.40 49.89 -24.42
N PHE A 405 12.75 49.72 -23.15
CA PHE A 405 13.77 48.78 -22.70
C PHE A 405 13.21 47.35 -22.66
N ASP A 406 13.75 46.49 -23.52
CA ASP A 406 13.47 45.06 -23.58
C ASP A 406 14.77 44.33 -23.89
N GLU A 407 15.38 43.73 -22.85
CA GLU A 407 16.64 43.02 -22.97
C GLU A 407 16.37 41.51 -22.93
N THR A 408 16.58 40.86 -24.08
CA THR A 408 16.46 39.41 -24.22
C THR A 408 17.84 38.81 -24.43
N HIS A 409 18.15 37.73 -23.70
CA HIS A 409 19.41 37.03 -23.82
C HIS A 409 19.26 35.70 -24.58
N ASP A 410 20.40 35.15 -25.00
CA ASP A 410 20.45 33.81 -25.57
C ASP A 410 19.88 32.79 -24.57
N PRO A 411 19.08 31.82 -25.04
CA PRO A 411 18.48 30.85 -24.17
C PRO A 411 19.54 29.90 -23.59
N LEU A 412 19.37 29.51 -22.34
CA LEU A 412 20.07 28.37 -21.76
C LEU A 412 19.22 27.10 -21.92
N THR A 413 19.88 25.96 -22.04
CA THR A 413 19.21 24.66 -22.21
C THR A 413 19.72 23.64 -21.20
N ALA A 414 18.90 22.64 -20.90
CA ALA A 414 19.31 21.43 -20.19
C ALA A 414 18.57 20.22 -20.77
N THR A 415 19.24 19.08 -20.87
CA THR A 415 18.63 17.82 -21.31
C THR A 415 18.16 17.03 -20.11
N LEU A 416 16.90 16.63 -20.13
CA LEU A 416 16.31 15.71 -19.17
C LEU A 416 16.28 14.32 -19.76
N THR A 417 16.76 13.33 -19.03
CA THR A 417 16.63 11.91 -19.36
C THR A 417 15.79 11.23 -18.29
N PHE A 418 14.72 10.57 -18.70
CA PHE A 418 13.75 9.91 -17.83
C PHE A 418 14.07 8.42 -17.75
N THR A 419 14.25 7.88 -16.54
CA THR A 419 14.69 6.49 -16.31
C THR A 419 13.76 5.68 -15.43
#